data_AF-A0A2G4I4M2-F1
#
_entry.id   AF-A0A2G4I4M2-F1
#
_cell.length_a   1.000
_cell.length_b   1.000
_cell.length_c   1.000
_cell.angle_alpha   90.00
_cell.angle_beta   90.00
_cell.angle_gamma   90.00
#
_symmetry.space_group_name_H-M   'P 1'
#
loop_
_entity.id
_entity.type
_entity.pdbx_description
1 polymer ?
#
loop_
_entity_poly.entity_id
_entity_poly.type
_entity_poly.pdbx_seq_one_letter_code
_entity_poly.pdbx_strand_id
1 'polypeptide(L)'
;MPEVYTWDPKARIHSIGGMGKVGNIDHLEGKAHVELFNWRKAERVAQFPGDKGRGLITHLVFHPQGDWLLGARGDGKGLFMFLDVATGKVLREEAVSNHFHKFALDERGTRIYTAGHNKLSVWEAAGSAQTRKWAATVGADVLGVRVQPSVMNVS
;
A
#
# COMPACT_ATOMS: atom_id res chain seq x y z
N MET A 1 -10.65 3.37 -12.81
CA MET A 1 -10.55 4.77 -12.36
C MET A 1 -9.54 4.82 -11.22
N PRO A 2 -8.64 5.81 -11.15
CA PRO A 2 -7.74 5.97 -10.01
C PRO A 2 -8.53 6.47 -8.79
N GLU A 3 -8.27 5.86 -7.62
CA GLU A 3 -8.98 6.15 -6.37
C GLU A 3 -8.08 6.89 -5.37
N VAL A 4 -6.77 6.64 -5.44
CA VAL A 4 -5.79 7.20 -4.51
C VAL A 4 -4.55 7.65 -5.27
N TYR A 5 -3.87 8.69 -4.77
CA TYR A 5 -2.57 9.12 -5.27
C TYR A 5 -1.59 9.40 -4.13
N THR A 6 -0.29 9.28 -4.41
CA THR A 6 0.78 9.76 -3.52
C THR A 6 1.99 10.22 -4.34
N TRP A 7 2.98 10.78 -3.65
CA TRP A 7 4.12 11.47 -4.23
C TRP A 7 5.41 10.85 -3.70
N ASP A 8 6.36 10.61 -4.58
CA ASP A 8 7.69 10.21 -4.17
C ASP A 8 8.36 11.40 -3.44
N PRO A 9 8.89 11.20 -2.22
CA PRO A 9 9.55 12.27 -1.47
C PRO A 9 10.87 12.74 -2.09
N LYS A 10 11.49 11.95 -2.97
CA LYS A 10 12.82 12.20 -3.56
C LYS A 10 12.76 12.47 -5.05
N ALA A 11 11.96 11.71 -5.79
CA ALA A 11 11.77 11.93 -7.22
C ALA A 11 10.45 12.67 -7.49
N ARG A 12 10.36 13.32 -8.64
CA ARG A 12 9.14 14.03 -9.07
C ARG A 12 8.10 13.06 -9.66
N ILE A 13 7.92 11.91 -9.02
CA ILE A 13 7.03 10.84 -9.49
C ILE A 13 5.71 10.90 -8.72
N HIS A 14 4.60 10.74 -9.44
CA HIS A 14 3.28 10.60 -8.86
C HIS A 14 2.82 9.17 -9.06
N SER A 15 2.18 8.60 -8.06
CA SER A 15 1.53 7.30 -8.18
C SER A 15 0.02 7.46 -8.14
N ILE A 16 -0.67 6.60 -8.89
CA ILE A 16 -2.11 6.43 -8.79
C ILE A 16 -2.43 4.95 -8.57
N GLY A 17 -3.39 4.68 -7.70
CA GLY A 17 -3.84 3.34 -7.36
C GLY A 17 -5.29 3.16 -7.78
N GLY A 18 -5.62 1.95 -8.22
CA GLY A 18 -6.98 1.57 -8.55
C GLY A 18 -7.04 0.12 -9.01
N MET A 19 -7.88 -0.11 -10.01
CA MET A 19 -8.14 -1.42 -10.57
C MET A 19 -8.02 -1.35 -12.09
N GLY A 20 -7.44 -2.39 -12.67
CA GLY A 20 -7.29 -2.58 -14.10
C GLY A 20 -8.63 -2.85 -14.80
N LYS A 21 -8.55 -3.25 -16.07
CA LYS A 21 -9.74 -3.53 -16.88
C LYS A 21 -10.62 -4.59 -16.21
N VAL A 22 -11.89 -4.25 -16.05
CA VAL A 22 -12.94 -5.16 -15.59
C VAL A 22 -13.60 -5.79 -16.81
N GLY A 23 -13.57 -7.12 -16.90
CA GLY A 23 -14.21 -7.87 -17.99
C GLY A 23 -15.71 -8.11 -17.78
N ASN A 24 -16.14 -8.19 -16.51
CA ASN A 24 -17.53 -8.40 -16.09
C ASN A 24 -17.89 -7.43 -14.95
N ILE A 25 -18.94 -6.63 -15.15
CA ILE A 25 -19.35 -5.58 -14.22
C ILE A 25 -19.97 -6.11 -12.92
N ASP A 26 -20.51 -7.32 -12.93
CA ASP A 26 -21.24 -7.88 -11.78
C ASP A 26 -20.33 -8.26 -10.60
N HIS A 27 -19.02 -8.42 -10.85
CA HIS A 27 -18.08 -8.89 -9.82
C HIS A 27 -16.84 -8.00 -9.64
N LEU A 28 -16.71 -6.90 -10.41
CA LEU A 28 -15.63 -5.91 -10.27
C LEU A 28 -14.24 -6.54 -10.02
N GLU A 29 -13.89 -7.59 -10.78
CA GLU A 29 -12.71 -8.44 -10.51
C GLU A 29 -11.44 -8.02 -11.27
N GLY A 30 -11.33 -6.75 -11.64
CA GLY A 30 -10.13 -6.26 -12.31
C GLY A 30 -8.88 -6.53 -11.47
N LYS A 31 -7.75 -6.76 -12.14
CA LYS A 31 -6.46 -6.87 -11.46
C LYS A 31 -6.21 -5.61 -10.64
N ALA A 32 -5.63 -5.76 -9.45
CA ALA A 32 -5.12 -4.62 -8.70
C ALA A 32 -4.15 -3.83 -9.60
N HIS A 33 -4.13 -2.51 -9.46
CA HIS A 33 -3.39 -1.70 -10.42
C HIS A 33 -2.78 -0.45 -9.79
N VAL A 34 -1.51 -0.21 -10.10
CA VAL A 34 -0.81 1.02 -9.77
C VAL A 34 -0.07 1.53 -11.01
N GLU A 35 -0.09 2.84 -11.23
CA GLU A 35 0.66 3.50 -12.30
C GLU A 35 1.51 4.62 -11.73
N LEU A 36 2.71 4.83 -12.30
CA LEU A 36 3.61 5.94 -11.96
C LEU A 36 3.76 6.89 -13.13
N PHE A 37 3.75 8.18 -12.83
CA PHE A 37 3.85 9.26 -13.81
C PHE A 37 4.97 10.23 -13.45
N ASN A 38 5.69 10.68 -14.47
CA ASN A 38 6.48 11.90 -14.41
C ASN A 38 5.63 13.04 -14.93
N TRP A 39 5.07 13.83 -14.02
CA TRP A 39 4.13 14.91 -14.37
C TRP A 39 4.74 16.01 -15.24
N ARG A 40 6.05 16.30 -15.09
CA ARG A 40 6.70 17.36 -15.88
C ARG A 40 6.88 16.98 -17.34
N LYS A 41 7.09 15.69 -17.58
CA LYS A 41 7.22 15.13 -18.92
C LYS A 41 5.89 14.64 -19.48
N ALA A 42 4.82 14.71 -18.69
CA ALA A 42 3.49 14.20 -19.02
C ALA A 42 3.54 12.73 -19.52
N GLU A 43 4.39 11.90 -18.89
CA GLU A 43 4.59 10.52 -19.32
C GLU A 43 4.37 9.53 -18.17
N ARG A 44 3.83 8.36 -18.51
CA ARG A 44 3.80 7.21 -17.60
C ARG A 44 5.16 6.53 -17.62
N VAL A 45 5.76 6.35 -16.45
CA VAL A 45 7.09 5.76 -16.30
C VAL A 45 7.05 4.29 -15.86
N ALA A 46 5.97 3.86 -15.19
CA ALA A 46 5.79 2.46 -14.82
C ALA A 46 4.31 2.10 -14.67
N GLN A 47 4.01 0.81 -14.81
CA GLN A 47 2.69 0.24 -14.62
C GLN A 47 2.81 -1.11 -13.91
N PHE A 48 2.04 -1.29 -12.85
CA PHE A 48 2.09 -2.44 -11.97
C PHE A 48 0.72 -3.13 -11.95
N PRO A 49 0.44 -4.02 -12.91
CA PRO A 49 -0.73 -4.89 -12.81
C PRO A 49 -0.49 -5.95 -11.75
N GLY A 50 -1.51 -6.23 -10.96
CA GLY A 50 -1.48 -7.32 -9.99
C GLY A 50 -1.25 -8.66 -10.68
N ASP A 51 -0.44 -9.52 -10.06
CA ASP A 51 -0.30 -10.90 -10.52
C ASP A 51 -1.55 -11.69 -10.13
N LYS A 52 -1.73 -11.89 -8.81
CA LYS A 52 -2.86 -12.59 -8.22
C LYS A 52 -3.85 -11.63 -7.54
N GLY A 53 -3.38 -10.44 -7.18
CA GLY A 53 -4.13 -9.38 -6.55
C GLY A 53 -5.23 -8.83 -7.46
N ARG A 54 -6.44 -8.73 -6.90
CA ARG A 54 -7.64 -8.21 -7.55
C ARG A 54 -8.29 -7.12 -6.70
N GLY A 55 -9.11 -6.30 -7.34
CA GLY A 55 -9.86 -5.22 -6.70
C GLY A 55 -9.10 -3.89 -6.70
N LEU A 56 -9.73 -2.88 -6.09
CA LEU A 56 -9.21 -1.52 -6.04
C LEU A 56 -8.03 -1.39 -5.08
N ILE A 57 -6.91 -0.82 -5.53
CA ILE A 57 -5.90 -0.27 -4.63
C ILE A 57 -6.42 1.07 -4.10
N THR A 58 -6.70 1.13 -2.81
CA THR A 58 -7.35 2.28 -2.14
C THR A 58 -6.37 3.09 -1.27
N HIS A 59 -5.16 2.58 -1.07
CA HIS A 59 -4.11 3.25 -0.31
C HIS A 59 -2.75 3.09 -0.99
N LEU A 60 -1.92 4.13 -0.90
CA LEU A 60 -0.55 4.13 -1.41
C LEU A 60 0.38 4.83 -0.43
N VAL A 61 1.57 4.27 -0.20
CA VAL A 61 2.66 4.95 0.51
C VAL A 61 4.02 4.60 -0.10
N PHE A 62 4.85 5.60 -0.37
CA PHE A 62 6.24 5.36 -0.69
C PHE A 62 7.00 4.95 0.56
N HIS A 63 7.96 4.05 0.41
CA HIS A 63 8.99 3.85 1.41
C HIS A 63 9.73 5.18 1.67
N PRO A 64 10.18 5.48 2.90
CA PRO A 64 10.85 6.75 3.19
C PRO A 64 12.10 6.98 2.33
N GLN A 65 12.75 5.91 1.89
CA GLN A 65 13.91 5.97 1.01
C GLN A 65 13.56 6.04 -0.48
N GLY A 66 12.29 5.88 -0.88
CA GLY A 66 11.81 6.04 -2.26
C GLY A 66 12.12 4.87 -3.21
N ASP A 67 12.74 3.81 -2.73
CA ASP A 67 13.11 2.60 -3.48
C ASP A 67 11.91 1.69 -3.79
N TRP A 68 10.91 1.64 -2.91
CA TRP A 68 9.67 0.90 -3.16
C TRP A 68 8.41 1.68 -2.79
N LEU A 69 7.28 1.25 -3.37
CA LEU A 69 5.94 1.76 -3.14
C LEU A 69 5.05 0.61 -2.66
N LEU A 70 4.27 0.85 -1.61
CA LEU A 70 3.25 -0.08 -1.14
C LEU A 70 1.88 0.40 -1.60
N GLY A 71 1.27 -0.37 -2.49
CA GLY A 71 -0.16 -0.33 -2.78
C GLY A 71 -0.90 -1.25 -1.82
N ALA A 72 -2.01 -0.78 -1.28
CA ALA A 72 -2.81 -1.57 -0.38
C ALA A 72 -4.30 -1.44 -0.64
N ARG A 73 -5.00 -2.53 -0.31
CA ARG A 73 -6.44 -2.65 -0.40
C ARG A 73 -6.95 -3.24 0.89
N GLY A 74 -7.97 -2.61 1.44
CA GLY A 74 -8.56 -2.97 2.72
C GLY A 74 -9.73 -3.94 2.67
N ASP A 75 -10.43 -4.07 1.54
CA ASP A 75 -11.64 -4.88 1.40
C ASP A 75 -11.36 -6.38 1.15
N GLY A 76 -12.39 -7.19 1.38
CA GLY A 76 -12.28 -8.65 1.32
C GLY A 76 -11.20 -9.20 2.28
N LYS A 77 -10.24 -9.95 1.73
CA LYS A 77 -9.09 -10.49 2.51
C LYS A 77 -7.97 -9.47 2.74
N GLY A 78 -8.08 -8.25 2.20
CA GLY A 78 -7.01 -7.27 2.17
C GLY A 78 -5.83 -7.70 1.28
N LEU A 79 -5.10 -6.73 0.75
CA LEU A 79 -3.93 -6.96 -0.09
C LEU A 79 -2.86 -5.92 0.24
N PHE A 80 -1.62 -6.38 0.35
CA PHE A 80 -0.42 -5.56 0.19
C PHE A 80 0.26 -5.91 -1.13
N MET A 81 0.66 -4.89 -1.87
CA MET A 81 1.35 -4.99 -3.14
C MET A 81 2.61 -4.12 -3.07
N PHE A 82 3.77 -4.77 -2.99
CA PHE A 82 5.06 -4.09 -2.90
C PHE A 82 5.64 -3.95 -4.31
N LEU A 83 6.04 -2.74 -4.65
CA LEU A 83 6.40 -2.34 -6.01
C LEU A 83 7.80 -1.76 -6.00
N ASP A 84 8.67 -2.27 -6.87
CA ASP A 84 9.98 -1.70 -7.09
C ASP A 84 9.87 -0.50 -8.03
N VAL A 85 10.21 0.68 -7.53
CA VAL A 85 10.02 1.94 -8.27
C VAL A 85 11.01 2.04 -9.43
N ALA A 86 12.25 1.58 -9.22
CA ALA A 86 13.33 1.73 -10.19
C ALA A 86 13.17 0.81 -11.41
N THR A 87 12.72 -0.42 -11.18
CA THR A 87 12.60 -1.46 -12.22
C THR A 87 11.19 -1.57 -12.79
N GLY A 88 10.19 -0.95 -12.15
CA GLY A 88 8.79 -1.05 -12.59
C GLY A 88 8.19 -2.44 -12.39
N LYS A 89 8.71 -3.23 -11.43
CA LYS A 89 8.26 -4.60 -11.17
C LYS A 89 7.47 -4.74 -9.88
N VAL A 90 6.51 -5.64 -9.87
CA VAL A 90 5.88 -6.11 -8.63
C VAL A 90 6.89 -6.99 -7.89
N LEU A 91 7.27 -6.58 -6.69
CA LEU A 91 8.19 -7.35 -5.84
C LEU A 91 7.47 -8.55 -5.22
N ARG A 92 6.27 -8.29 -4.68
CA ARG A 92 5.43 -9.32 -4.04
C ARG A 92 4.02 -8.81 -3.77
N GLU A 93 3.12 -9.76 -3.57
CA GLU A 93 1.73 -9.56 -3.18
C GLU A 93 1.39 -10.43 -1.98
N GLU A 94 0.75 -9.86 -0.97
CA GLU A 94 0.49 -10.52 0.30
C GLU A 94 -0.95 -10.32 0.75
N ALA A 95 -1.62 -11.42 1.10
CA ALA A 95 -2.96 -11.35 1.70
C ALA A 95 -2.85 -10.95 3.17
N VAL A 96 -3.50 -9.85 3.53
CA VAL A 96 -3.47 -9.31 4.91
C VAL A 96 -4.40 -10.12 5.84
N SER A 97 -5.33 -10.89 5.26
CA SER A 97 -6.38 -11.65 5.95
C SER A 97 -7.13 -10.81 6.99
N ASN A 98 -7.35 -9.53 6.68
CA ASN A 98 -8.06 -8.59 7.52
C ASN A 98 -8.75 -7.53 6.66
N HIS A 99 -9.94 -7.11 7.07
CA HIS A 99 -10.56 -5.91 6.54
C HIS A 99 -10.00 -4.68 7.24
N PHE A 100 -9.31 -3.79 6.53
CA PHE A 100 -8.75 -2.57 7.13
C PHE A 100 -9.18 -1.30 6.39
N HIS A 101 -9.28 -0.18 7.13
CA HIS A 101 -9.74 1.10 6.59
C HIS A 101 -8.57 2.06 6.31
N LYS A 102 -7.47 1.90 7.06
CA LYS A 102 -6.25 2.69 6.90
C LYS A 102 -5.02 1.88 7.28
N PHE A 103 -3.89 2.30 6.73
CA PHE A 103 -2.59 1.85 7.20
C PHE A 103 -1.60 3.02 7.29
N ALA A 104 -0.52 2.82 8.04
CA ALA A 104 0.61 3.72 8.11
C ALA A 104 1.93 2.94 8.12
N LEU A 105 2.97 3.55 7.58
CA LEU A 105 4.35 3.03 7.62
C LEU A 105 5.13 3.83 8.67
N ASP A 106 6.08 3.20 9.37
CA ASP A 106 7.00 3.94 10.24
C ASP A 106 8.07 4.72 9.46
N GLU A 107 8.77 5.62 10.15
CA GLU A 107 9.79 6.49 9.55
C GLU A 107 10.96 5.75 8.91
N ARG A 108 11.20 4.51 9.35
CA ARG A 108 12.26 3.65 8.82
C ARG A 108 11.79 2.78 7.67
N GLY A 109 10.48 2.75 7.43
CA GLY A 109 9.89 1.91 6.40
C GLY A 109 9.91 0.42 6.72
N THR A 110 10.13 0.08 8.00
CA THR A 110 10.28 -1.29 8.48
C THR A 110 8.98 -1.89 9.02
N ARG A 111 8.01 -1.06 9.43
CA ARG A 111 6.76 -1.56 10.02
C ARG A 111 5.53 -0.93 9.39
N ILE A 112 4.55 -1.79 9.09
CA ILE A 112 3.23 -1.40 8.61
C ILE A 112 2.23 -1.60 9.74
N TYR A 113 1.42 -0.58 10.00
CA TYR A 113 0.33 -0.59 10.97
C TYR A 113 -0.97 -0.54 10.22
N THR A 114 -1.89 -1.48 10.46
CA THR A 114 -3.23 -1.48 9.85
C THR A 114 -4.30 -1.27 10.91
N ALA A 115 -5.22 -0.34 10.66
CA ALA A 115 -6.41 -0.10 11.46
C ALA A 115 -7.65 -0.52 10.67
N GLY A 116 -8.47 -1.38 11.26
CA GLY A 116 -9.56 -2.04 10.56
C GLY A 116 -10.66 -2.58 11.45
N HIS A 117 -11.44 -3.50 10.88
CA HIS A 117 -12.62 -4.07 11.50
C HIS A 117 -12.24 -4.79 12.81
N ASN A 118 -12.61 -4.18 13.93
CA ASN A 118 -12.25 -4.62 15.29
C ASN A 118 -10.77 -4.97 15.49
N LYS A 119 -9.84 -4.42 14.70
CA LYS A 119 -8.44 -4.88 14.73
C LYS A 119 -7.43 -3.79 14.45
N LEU A 120 -6.38 -3.79 15.26
CA LEU A 120 -5.09 -3.15 14.99
C LEU A 120 -4.06 -4.26 14.72
N SER A 121 -3.19 -4.11 13.72
CA SER A 121 -2.12 -5.07 13.45
C SER A 121 -0.83 -4.40 13.04
N VAL A 122 0.29 -5.05 13.35
CA VAL A 122 1.64 -4.63 13.01
C VAL A 122 2.31 -5.73 12.18
N TRP A 123 2.92 -5.31 11.07
CA TRP A 123 3.59 -6.17 10.09
C TRP A 123 5.02 -5.66 9.88
N GLU A 124 5.98 -6.56 9.67
CA GLU A 124 7.33 -6.15 9.22
C GLU A 124 7.36 -5.96 7.71
N ALA A 125 7.63 -4.76 7.21
CA ALA A 125 7.72 -4.40 5.79
C ALA A 125 8.95 -4.99 5.06
N ALA A 126 10.01 -5.34 5.78
CA ALA A 126 11.27 -5.82 5.20
C ALA A 126 11.39 -7.36 5.21
N GLY A 127 12.19 -7.90 4.28
CA GLY A 127 12.46 -9.34 4.15
C GLY A 127 11.76 -10.02 2.97
N SER A 128 12.04 -11.31 2.79
CA SER A 128 11.49 -12.13 1.69
C SER A 128 10.02 -12.55 1.92
N ALA A 129 9.52 -12.44 3.15
CA ALA A 129 8.12 -12.71 3.50
C ALA A 129 7.62 -11.71 4.55
N GLN A 130 6.38 -11.22 4.38
CA GLN A 130 5.72 -10.42 5.42
C GLN A 130 5.27 -11.32 6.57
N THR A 131 5.59 -10.93 7.81
CA THR A 131 5.05 -11.60 9.00
C THR A 131 4.29 -10.60 9.85
N ARG A 132 3.04 -10.95 10.19
CA ARG A 132 2.29 -10.21 11.22
C ARG A 132 2.99 -10.43 12.55
N LYS A 133 3.58 -9.37 13.10
CA LYS A 133 4.27 -9.44 14.40
C LYS A 133 3.30 -9.43 15.55
N TRP A 134 2.23 -8.66 15.41
CA TRP A 134 1.28 -8.46 16.49
C TRP A 134 -0.08 -8.04 15.95
N ALA A 135 -1.12 -8.37 16.70
CA ALA A 135 -2.46 -7.84 16.50
C ALA A 135 -3.20 -7.75 17.83
N ALA A 136 -4.08 -6.76 17.94
CA ALA A 136 -5.07 -6.67 19.01
C ALA A 136 -6.47 -6.60 18.42
N THR A 137 -7.39 -7.32 19.04
CA THR A 137 -8.82 -7.07 18.85
C THR A 137 -9.20 -5.86 19.66
N VAL A 138 -9.86 -4.91 19.00
CA VAL A 138 -10.43 -3.72 19.62
C VAL A 138 -11.95 -3.92 19.61
N GLY A 139 -12.65 -3.54 20.68
CA GLY A 139 -14.10 -3.73 20.80
C GLY A 139 -14.96 -2.86 19.87
N ALA A 140 -14.34 -2.23 18.87
CA ALA A 140 -14.96 -1.39 17.86
C ALA A 140 -14.03 -1.26 16.65
N ASP A 141 -14.58 -0.79 15.54
CA ASP A 141 -13.81 -0.51 14.32
C ASP A 141 -12.79 0.60 14.53
N VAL A 142 -11.57 0.36 14.04
CA VAL A 142 -10.49 1.33 14.09
C VAL A 142 -10.38 2.01 12.73
N LEU A 143 -10.81 3.27 12.65
CA LEU A 143 -10.92 4.00 11.38
C LEU A 143 -9.59 4.60 10.89
N GLY A 144 -8.58 4.68 11.76
CA GLY A 144 -7.34 5.37 11.47
C GLY A 144 -6.17 4.91 12.32
N VAL A 145 -4.98 5.10 11.78
CA VAL A 145 -3.71 4.93 12.48
C VAL A 145 -2.73 6.00 12.03
N ARG A 146 -1.89 6.46 12.96
CA ARG A 146 -0.78 7.36 12.72
C ARG A 146 0.40 6.85 13.54
N VAL A 147 1.60 6.94 12.96
CA VAL A 147 2.84 6.59 13.64
C VAL A 147 3.52 7.89 14.04
N GLN A 148 3.84 8.03 15.32
CA GLN A 148 4.62 9.16 15.78
C GLN A 148 6.09 8.96 15.42
N PRO A 149 6.74 9.97 14.80
CA PRO A 149 8.18 10.04 14.68
C PRO A 149 8.93 9.79 15.98
N SER A 150 10.09 9.13 15.90
CA SER A 150 11.01 9.16 17.02
C SER A 150 11.51 10.58 17.21
N VAL A 151 11.15 11.22 18.33
CA VAL A 151 11.73 12.51 18.70
C VAL A 151 13.19 12.23 19.04
N MET A 152 14.14 12.82 18.31
CA MET A 152 15.52 12.87 18.82
C MET A 152 15.45 13.65 20.13
N ASN A 153 15.69 12.98 21.26
CA ASN A 153 16.00 13.67 22.49
C ASN A 153 17.28 14.46 22.22
N VAL A 154 17.14 15.76 22.01
CA VAL A 154 18.27 16.68 22.04
C VAL A 154 18.65 16.79 23.51
N SER A 155 19.70 16.07 23.90
CA SER A 155 20.39 16.25 25.19
C SER A 155 21.20 17.54 25.19
#